data_AF-A0A1Y2C5U6-F1
#
_entry.id   AF-A0A1Y2C5U6-F1
#
_cell.length_a   1.000
_cell.length_b   1.000
_cell.length_c   1.000
_cell.angle_alpha   90.00
_cell.angle_beta   90.00
_cell.angle_gamma   90.00
#
_symmetry.space_group_name_H-M   'P 1'
#
loop_
_entity.id
_entity.type
_entity.pdbx_description
1 polymer ?
#
loop_
_entity_poly.entity_id
_entity_poly.type
_entity_poly.pdbx_seq_one_letter_code
_entity_poly.pdbx_strand_id
1 'polypeptide(L)'
;MEDNIEIEISETNRGNEQIIINKKHKFNFSFQRKDKSKIYRCIEYKTLNKCKSLIILNDKKEVLKYESLHNHLEKEIDVSISVAKHKIKEEIKKIQFLWI
;
A
#
# COMPACT_ATOMS: atom_id res chain seq x y z
N MET A 1 -3.66 20.51 11.77
CA MET A 1 -4.69 19.46 11.88
C MET A 1 -4.02 18.21 11.34
N GLU A 2 -3.81 17.18 12.17
CA GLU A 2 -3.24 15.93 11.66
C GLU A 2 -4.25 15.33 10.69
N ASP A 3 -3.89 15.30 9.41
CA ASP A 3 -4.70 14.61 8.40
C ASP A 3 -4.80 13.14 8.82
N ASN A 4 -6.02 12.66 9.05
CA ASN A 4 -6.25 11.26 9.32
C ASN A 4 -5.78 10.45 8.09
N ILE A 5 -4.66 9.74 8.24
CA ILE A 5 -4.07 8.93 7.17
C ILE A 5 -4.96 7.70 6.97
N GLU A 6 -5.69 7.63 5.85
CA GLU A 6 -6.45 6.45 5.45
C GLU A 6 -5.48 5.45 4.82
N ILE A 7 -5.36 4.26 5.41
CA ILE A 7 -4.52 3.18 4.90
C ILE A 7 -5.42 2.01 4.48
N GLU A 8 -5.34 1.67 3.20
CA GLU A 8 -5.99 0.48 2.64
C GLU A 8 -4.93 -0.57 2.28
N ILE A 9 -5.21 -1.84 2.61
CA ILE A 9 -4.33 -2.96 2.29
C ILE A 9 -4.71 -3.51 0.92
N SER A 10 -3.70 -3.86 0.14
CA SER A 10 -3.86 -4.46 -1.17
C SER A 10 -2.76 -5.50 -1.42
N GLU A 11 -2.82 -6.12 -2.59
CA GLU A 11 -1.80 -7.02 -3.08
C GLU A 11 -1.34 -6.56 -4.46
N THR A 12 -0.04 -6.68 -4.72
CA THR A 12 0.46 -6.63 -6.10
C THR A 12 -0.12 -7.79 -6.93
N ASN A 13 -0.04 -7.70 -8.26
CA ASN A 13 -0.44 -8.82 -9.14
C ASN A 13 0.31 -10.13 -8.84
N ARG A 14 1.47 -10.08 -8.17
CA ARG A 14 2.26 -11.24 -7.73
C ARG A 14 1.88 -11.77 -6.34
N GLY A 15 0.89 -11.18 -5.68
CA GLY A 15 0.46 -11.57 -4.33
C GLY A 15 1.27 -10.95 -3.19
N ASN A 16 2.23 -10.07 -3.48
CA ASN A 16 3.00 -9.39 -2.43
C ASN A 16 2.18 -8.28 -1.77
N GLU A 17 2.36 -8.10 -0.46
CA GLU A 17 1.72 -7.05 0.35
C GLU A 17 2.00 -5.64 -0.20
N GLN A 18 0.93 -4.86 -0.33
CA GLN A 18 0.94 -3.47 -0.75
C GLN A 18 0.00 -2.68 0.15
N ILE A 19 0.28 -1.39 0.33
CA ILE A 19 -0.66 -0.47 0.98
C ILE A 19 -0.92 0.74 0.09
N ILE A 20 -2.06 1.35 0.31
CA ILE A 20 -2.53 2.53 -0.37
C ILE A 20 -2.81 3.59 0.67
N ILE A 21 -2.24 4.78 0.48
CA ILE A 21 -2.41 5.92 1.39
C ILE A 21 -3.31 6.95 0.74
N ASN A 22 -4.36 7.34 1.46
CA ASN A 22 -5.33 8.39 1.08
C ASN A 22 -5.87 8.23 -0.34
N LYS A 23 -5.99 6.99 -0.84
CA LYS A 23 -6.37 6.67 -2.23
C LYS A 23 -5.52 7.36 -3.32
N LYS A 24 -4.36 7.92 -2.97
CA LYS A 24 -3.49 8.73 -3.84
C LYS A 24 -2.22 8.04 -4.26
N HIS A 25 -1.62 7.28 -3.35
CA HIS A 25 -0.29 6.70 -3.53
C HIS A 25 -0.24 5.22 -3.13
N LYS A 26 0.45 4.43 -3.96
CA LYS A 26 0.73 3.01 -3.72
C LYS A 26 2.13 2.83 -3.12
N PHE A 27 2.24 1.96 -2.12
CA PHE A 27 3.50 1.60 -1.49
C PHE A 27 3.65 0.08 -1.40
N ASN A 28 4.75 -0.45 -1.90
CA ASN A 28 5.07 -1.87 -1.77
C ASN A 28 5.73 -2.13 -0.42
N PHE A 29 5.43 -3.28 0.17
CA PHE A 29 6.20 -3.79 1.29
C PHE A 29 7.68 -3.91 0.88
N SER A 30 8.56 -3.42 1.74
CA SER A 30 10.00 -3.48 1.55
C SER A 30 10.62 -4.56 2.44
N PHE A 31 10.53 -4.40 3.76
CA PHE A 31 11.02 -5.39 4.74
C PHE A 31 10.46 -5.11 6.14
N GLN A 32 10.59 -6.09 7.01
CA GLN A 32 10.22 -6.02 8.43
C GLN A 32 11.48 -5.84 9.29
N ARG A 33 11.41 -4.91 10.25
CA ARG A 33 12.48 -4.64 11.23
C ARG A 33 12.42 -5.64 12.40
N LYS A 34 13.45 -5.63 13.26
CA LYS A 34 13.53 -6.50 14.46
C LYS A 34 12.37 -6.29 15.45
N ASP A 35 11.90 -5.05 15.56
CA ASP A 35 10.74 -4.65 16.39
C ASP A 35 9.38 -5.00 15.75
N LYS A 36 9.37 -5.79 14.66
CA LYS A 36 8.21 -6.16 13.85
C LYS A 36 7.54 -5.02 13.08
N SER A 37 8.05 -3.80 13.17
CA SER A 37 7.56 -2.73 12.30
C SER A 37 7.88 -3.02 10.84
N LYS A 38 6.95 -2.67 9.95
CA LYS A 38 7.05 -2.89 8.51
C LYS A 38 7.34 -1.59 7.80
N ILE A 39 8.30 -1.62 6.88
CA ILE A 39 8.64 -0.49 6.02
C ILE A 39 8.02 -0.70 4.65
N TYR A 40 7.29 0.30 4.18
CA TYR A 40 6.72 0.36 2.85
C TYR A 40 7.33 1.53 2.08
N ARG A 41 7.65 1.30 0.80
CA ARG A 41 8.25 2.31 -0.08
C ARG A 41 7.30 2.59 -1.24
N CYS A 42 7.21 3.85 -1.64
CA CYS A 42 6.43 4.25 -2.81
C CYS A 42 6.81 3.38 -4.01
N ILE A 43 5.85 2.94 -4.82
CA ILE A 43 6.12 2.10 -6.00
C ILE A 43 7.11 2.73 -6.99
N GLU A 44 7.24 4.06 -6.95
CA GLU A 44 8.12 4.83 -7.83
C GLU A 44 9.55 5.01 -7.30
N TYR A 45 9.91 4.36 -6.19
CA TYR A 45 11.27 4.46 -5.63
C TYR A 45 12.37 3.92 -6.55
N LYS A 46 12.03 2.93 -7.37
CA LYS A 46 12.93 2.28 -8.34
C LYS A 46 12.75 2.76 -9.77
N THR A 47 11.75 3.62 -10.03
CA THR A 47 11.51 4.16 -11.37
C THR A 47 12.42 5.37 -11.62
N LEU A 48 12.31 5.99 -12.80
CA LEU A 48 13.03 7.23 -13.11
C LEU A 48 12.75 8.36 -12.11
N ASN A 49 11.58 8.34 -11.48
CA ASN A 49 11.23 9.32 -10.46
C ASN A 49 12.09 9.16 -9.20
N LYS A 50 12.60 7.96 -8.87
CA LYS A 50 13.43 7.71 -7.68
C LYS A 50 12.79 8.27 -6.39
N CYS A 51 11.47 8.10 -6.28
CA CYS A 51 10.68 8.66 -5.20
C CYS A 51 11.18 8.16 -3.83
N LYS A 52 11.42 9.09 -2.89
CA LYS A 52 11.95 8.76 -1.56
C LYS A 52 10.85 8.53 -0.51
N SER A 53 9.59 8.77 -0.87
CA SER A 53 8.46 8.60 0.04
C SER A 53 8.38 7.18 0.61
N LEU A 54 8.25 7.10 1.93
CA LEU A 54 8.16 5.85 2.68
C LEU A 54 7.27 6.01 3.90
N ILE A 55 6.70 4.90 4.36
CA ILE A 55 5.93 4.83 5.61
C ILE A 55 6.38 3.62 6.42
N ILE A 56 6.38 3.77 7.74
CA ILE A 56 6.69 2.73 8.70
C ILE A 56 5.46 2.50 9.55
N LEU A 57 4.95 1.26 9.55
CA LEU A 57 3.81 0.85 10.36
C LEU A 57 4.26 -0.10 11.47
N ASN A 58 3.66 -0.01 12.65
CA ASN A 58 3.85 -1.03 13.68
C ASN A 58 3.04 -2.31 13.36
N ASP A 59 3.10 -3.29 14.25
CA ASP A 59 2.36 -4.55 14.14
C ASP A 59 0.83 -4.35 14.19
N LYS A 60 0.36 -3.29 14.84
CA LYS A 60 -1.04 -2.86 14.87
C LYS A 60 -1.45 -2.01 13.66
N LYS A 61 -0.55 -1.83 12.68
CA LYS A 61 -0.74 -0.98 11.48
C LYS A 61 -0.90 0.51 11.76
N GLU A 62 -0.48 0.96 12.93
CA GLU A 62 -0.41 2.39 13.27
C GLU A 62 0.85 3.00 12.67
N VAL A 63 0.75 4.27 12.25
CA VAL A 63 1.84 4.98 11.61
C VAL A 63 2.90 5.38 12.65
N LEU A 64 4.07 4.77 12.57
CA LEU A 64 5.23 5.19 13.38
C LEU A 64 5.98 6.37 12.76
N LYS A 65 6.03 6.39 11.42
CA LYS A 65 6.68 7.46 10.64
C LYS A 65 6.14 7.48 9.23
N TYR A 66 5.88 8.68 8.69
CA TYR A 66 5.53 8.88 7.30
C TYR A 66 6.35 10.01 6.69
N GLU A 67 7.18 9.69 5.68
CA GLU A 67 7.88 10.66 4.86
C GLU A 67 7.10 10.82 3.56
N SER A 68 6.21 11.81 3.49
CA SER A 68 5.25 12.01 2.38
C SER A 68 5.80 12.78 1.17
N LEU A 69 7.11 12.99 1.07
CA LEU A 69 7.71 13.76 -0.01
C LEU A 69 7.71 12.95 -1.33
N HIS A 70 6.66 13.15 -2.11
CA HIS A 70 6.52 12.64 -3.46
C HIS A 70 7.07 13.65 -4.47
N ASN A 71 7.77 13.15 -5.49
CA ASN A 71 8.30 13.94 -6.60
C ASN A 71 7.65 13.57 -7.94
N HIS A 72 6.46 13.01 -7.87
CA HIS A 72 5.63 12.61 -8.99
C HIS A 72 4.18 12.96 -8.67
N LEU A 73 3.36 13.07 -9.70
CA LEU A 73 1.94 13.35 -9.55
C LEU A 73 1.21 12.20 -8.85
N GLU A 74 0.11 12.54 -8.20
CA GLU A 74 -0.85 11.58 -7.66
C GLU A 74 -1.49 10.78 -8.80
N LYS A 75 -1.85 9.52 -8.51
CA LYS A 75 -2.43 8.60 -9.49
C LYS A 75 -3.74 8.03 -8.97
N GLU A 76 -4.63 8.89 -8.46
CA GLU A 76 -5.86 8.51 -7.76
C GLU A 76 -6.73 7.52 -8.54
N ILE A 77 -6.86 7.71 -9.86
CA ILE A 77 -7.64 6.81 -10.73
C ILE A 77 -7.02 5.41 -10.78
N ASP A 78 -5.72 5.31 -11.05
CA ASP A 78 -4.99 4.04 -11.13
C ASP A 78 -4.93 3.33 -9.76
N VAL A 79 -4.87 4.10 -8.67
CA VAL A 79 -4.99 3.58 -7.31
C VAL A 79 -6.38 3.00 -7.06
N SER A 80 -7.43 3.74 -7.37
CA SER A 80 -8.82 3.31 -7.20
C SER A 80 -9.16 2.05 -7.99
N ILE A 81 -8.67 1.95 -9.23
CA ILE A 81 -8.81 0.74 -10.06
C ILE A 81 -8.12 -0.46 -9.38
N SER A 82 -6.92 -0.26 -8.84
CA SER A 82 -6.17 -1.31 -8.14
C SER A 82 -6.92 -1.83 -6.91
N VAL A 83 -7.51 -0.91 -6.12
CA VAL A 83 -8.35 -1.25 -4.97
C VAL A 83 -9.55 -2.10 -5.38
N ALA A 84 -10.31 -1.63 -6.38
CA ALA A 84 -11.51 -2.33 -6.85
C ALA A 84 -11.16 -3.74 -7.36
N LYS A 85 -10.07 -3.86 -8.14
CA LYS A 85 -9.57 -5.14 -8.63
C LYS A 85 -9.21 -6.09 -7.49
N HIS A 86 -8.54 -5.59 -6.44
CA HIS A 86 -8.20 -6.41 -5.28
C HIS A 86 -9.45 -6.92 -4.55
N LYS A 87 -10.45 -6.05 -4.30
CA LYS A 87 -11.72 -6.45 -3.67
C LYS A 87 -12.46 -7.53 -4.46
N ILE A 88 -12.57 -7.36 -5.77
CA ILE A 88 -13.21 -8.36 -6.64
C ILE A 88 -12.47 -9.70 -6.57
N LYS A 89 -11.13 -9.69 -6.60
CA LYS A 89 -10.30 -10.90 -6.48
C LYS A 89 -10.53 -11.62 -5.15
N GLU A 90 -10.61 -10.89 -4.03
CA GLU A 90 -10.87 -11.47 -2.71
C GLU A 90 -12.26 -12.10 -2.63
N GLU A 91 -13.29 -11.45 -3.17
CA GLU A 91 -14.64 -12.01 -3.24
C GLU A 91 -14.70 -13.28 -4.09
N ILE A 92 -14.02 -13.32 -5.24
CA ILE A 92 -13.92 -14.53 -6.07
C ILE A 92 -13.25 -15.68 -5.31
N LYS A 93 -12.14 -15.40 -4.59
CA LYS A 93 -11.47 -16.43 -3.77
C LYS A 93 -12.42 -16.99 -2.71
N LYS A 94 -13.14 -16.13 -1.98
CA LYS A 94 -14.11 -16.55 -0.96
C LYS A 94 -15.18 -17.46 -1.54
N ILE A 95 -15.74 -17.08 -2.68
CA ILE A 95 -16.73 -17.91 -3.39
C ILE A 95 -16.09 -19.26 -3.71
N GLN A 96 -14.91 -19.30 -4.34
CA GLN A 96 -14.25 -20.56 -4.69
C GLN A 96 -14.03 -21.49 -3.47
N PHE A 97 -13.72 -20.94 -2.29
CA PHE A 97 -13.61 -21.72 -1.05
C PHE A 97 -14.96 -22.27 -0.54
N LEU A 98 -16.09 -21.64 -0.85
CA LEU A 98 -17.42 -22.08 -0.43
C LEU A 98 -17.99 -23.23 -1.28
N TRP A 99 -17.45 -23.48 -2.47
CA TRP A 99 -17.90 -24.53 -3.39
C TRP A 99 -17.07 -25.83 -3.31
N ILE A 100 -16.16 -25.94 -2.34
CA ILE A 100 -15.30 -27.10 -2.07
C ILE A 100 -15.70 -27.68 -0.72
#